data_AF-A0A081PHQ6-F1
#
_entry.id   AF-A0A081PHQ6-F1
#
_cell.length_a   1.000
_cell.length_b   1.000
_cell.length_c   1.000
_cell.angle_alpha   90.00
_cell.angle_beta   90.00
_cell.angle_gamma   90.00
#
_symmetry.space_group_name_H-M   'P 1'
#
loop_
_entity.id
_entity.type
_entity.pdbx_description
1 polymer ?
#
loop_
_entity_poly.entity_id
_entity_poly.type
_entity_poly.pdbx_seq_one_letter_code
_entity_poly.pdbx_strand_id
1 'polypeptide(L)' 'MKAKTIEEAKSLAKGKSLEKQYKAEAIYIIYCNRTKYFYIDTDSLIRLWEQLIGYYENGTYTAEKSQS' A
#
# COMPACT_ATOMS: atom_id res chain seq x y z
N MET A 1 -6.98 5.51 -1.09
CA MET A 1 -6.99 6.16 0.25
C MET A 1 -5.64 6.83 0.49
N LYS A 2 -5.49 7.72 1.47
CA LYS A 2 -4.15 8.22 1.85
C LYS A 2 -3.98 8.42 3.36
N ALA A 3 -2.74 8.28 3.84
CA ALA A 3 -2.32 8.39 5.23
C ALA A 3 -1.06 9.25 5.35
N LYS A 4 -0.85 9.87 6.51
CA LYS A 4 0.35 10.69 6.78
C LYS A 4 1.51 9.86 7.30
N THR A 5 1.22 8.76 8.00
CA THR A 5 2.24 7.86 8.55
C THR A 5 2.13 6.48 7.93
N ILE A 6 3.24 5.73 7.97
CA ILE A 6 3.29 4.36 7.46
C ILE A 6 2.46 3.41 8.33
N GLU A 7 2.35 3.67 9.64
CA GLU A 7 1.54 2.88 10.57
C GLU A 7 0.05 3.01 10.25
N GLU A 8 -0.40 4.24 10.00
CA GLU A 8 -1.77 4.51 9.56
C GLU A 8 -2.04 3.84 8.20
N ALA A 9 -1.10 3.95 7.26
CA ALA A 9 -1.23 3.31 5.95
C ALA A 9 -1.36 1.78 6.06
N LYS A 10 -0.55 1.14 6.91
CA LYS A 10 -0.62 -0.31 7.18
C LYS A 10 -1.95 -0.71 7.81
N SER A 11 -2.46 0.07 8.77
CA SER A 11 -3.77 -0.19 9.39
C SER A 11 -4.90 -0.14 8.36
N LEU A 12 -4.91 0.90 7.51
CA LEU A 12 -5.91 1.07 6.46
C LEU A 12 -5.83 -0.03 5.39
N ALA A 13 -4.62 -0.34 4.91
CA ALA A 13 -4.40 -1.39 3.90
C ALA A 13 -4.81 -2.77 4.41
N LYS A 14 -4.46 -3.10 5.66
CA LYS A 14 -4.88 -4.35 6.31
C LYS A 14 -6.40 -4.44 6.40
N GLY A 15 -7.06 -3.40 6.90
CA GLY A 15 -8.53 -3.36 7.01
C GLY A 15 -9.20 -3.61 5.65
N LYS A 16 -8.74 -2.91 4.61
CA LYS A 16 -9.25 -3.05 3.25
C LYS A 16 -9.02 -4.45 2.67
N SER A 17 -7.85 -5.05 2.89
CA SER A 17 -7.53 -6.41 2.41
C SER A 17 -8.39 -7.52 3.04
N LEU A 18 -9.12 -7.23 4.12
CA LEU A 18 -10.04 -8.17 4.78
C LEU A 18 -11.48 -8.03 4.28
N GLU A 19 -11.80 -6.99 3.51
CA GLU A 19 -13.14 -6.80 2.96
C GLU A 19 -13.42 -7.86 1.89
N LYS A 20 -14.63 -8.42 1.89
CA LYS A 20 -15.03 -9.51 0.97
C LYS A 20 -14.84 -9.15 -0.51
N GLN A 21 -14.97 -7.87 -0.85
CA GLN A 21 -14.85 -7.37 -2.23
C GLN A 21 -13.40 -7.32 -2.74
N TYR A 22 -12.40 -7.28 -1.85
CA TYR A 22 -10.98 -7.24 -2.19
C TYR A 22 -10.26 -8.54 -1.80
N LYS A 23 -11.01 -9.63 -1.64
CA LYS A 23 -10.46 -10.93 -1.27
C LYS A 23 -9.57 -11.44 -2.40
N ALA A 24 -8.34 -11.83 -2.07
CA ALA A 24 -7.30 -12.21 -3.02
C ALA A 24 -6.84 -11.08 -3.98
N GLU A 25 -7.17 -9.83 -3.69
CA GLU A 25 -6.55 -8.68 -4.35
C GLU A 25 -5.42 -8.12 -3.48
N ALA A 26 -4.36 -7.64 -4.14
CA ALA A 26 -3.27 -6.94 -3.47
C ALA A 26 -3.66 -5.48 -3.20
N ILE A 27 -3.57 -5.08 -1.94
CA ILE A 27 -3.73 -3.68 -1.52
C ILE A 27 -2.34 -3.08 -1.31
N TYR A 28 -1.89 -2.28 -2.27
CA TYR A 28 -0.58 -1.65 -2.30
C TYR A 28 -0.50 -0.43 -1.37
N ILE A 29 0.68 -0.24 -0.79
CA ILE A 29 1.06 0.97 -0.06
C ILE A 29 2.15 1.68 -0.86
N ILE A 30 1.83 2.88 -1.35
CA ILE A 30 2.68 3.65 -2.26
C ILE A 30 3.02 4.99 -1.59
N TYR A 31 4.29 5.28 -1.37
CA TYR A 31 4.74 6.57 -0.84
C TYR A 31 4.99 7.58 -1.97
N CYS A 32 4.34 8.74 -1.92
CA CYS A 32 4.58 9.81 -2.89
C CYS A 32 5.57 10.85 -2.35
N ASN A 33 6.74 10.97 -2.96
CA ASN A 33 7.77 11.92 -2.54
C ASN A 33 7.34 13.39 -2.67
N ARG A 34 6.43 13.71 -3.60
CA ARG A 34 5.95 15.08 -3.83
C ARG A 34 5.00 15.54 -2.74
N THR A 35 4.03 14.70 -2.39
CA THR A 35 2.97 15.07 -1.43
C THR A 35 3.31 14.66 -0.01
N LYS A 36 4.32 13.79 0.17
CA LYS A 36 4.74 13.20 1.44
C LYS A 36 3.62 12.38 2.12
N TYR A 37 2.72 11.80 1.33
CA TYR A 37 1.65 10.91 1.80
C TYR A 37 1.90 9.47 1.36
N PHE A 38 1.32 8.54 2.12
CA PHE A 38 1.18 7.13 1.76
C PHE A 38 -0.20 6.92 1.13
N TYR A 39 -0.23 6.39 -0.07
CA TYR A 39 -1.44 6.04 -0.81
C TYR A 39 -1.71 4.54 -0.65
N ILE A 40 -3.00 4.19 -0.51
CA ILE A 40 -3.48 2.81 -0.42
C ILE A 40 -4.41 2.56 -1.61
N ASP A 41 -4.00 1.66 -2.50
CA ASP A 41 -4.68 1.39 -3.77
C ASP A 41 -4.59 -0.09 -4.18
N THR A 42 -5.42 -0.53 -5.11
CA THR A 42 -5.35 -1.87 -5.74
C THR A 42 -4.52 -1.85 -7.03
N ASP A 43 -4.18 -0.67 -7.54
CA ASP A 43 -3.24 -0.51 -8.65
C ASP A 43 -1.81 -0.31 -8.13
N SER A 44 -0.87 -0.98 -8.77
CA SER A 44 0.57 -0.91 -8.50
C SER A 44 1.30 0.04 -9.43
N LEU A 45 0.60 0.81 -10.28
CA LEU A 45 1.22 1.72 -11.23
C LEU A 45 1.95 2.87 -10.51
N ILE A 46 3.23 2.65 -10.24
CA ILE A 46 4.13 3.57 -9.55
C ILE A 46 4.70 4.54 -10.58
N ARG A 47 4.46 5.84 -10.38
CA ARG A 47 5.14 6.90 -11.16
C ARG A 47 6.56 7.10 -10.64
N LEU A 48 7.45 7.70 -11.43
CA LEU A 48 8.85 7.99 -11.06
C LEU A 48 9.05 8.70 -9.69
N TRP A 49 8.03 9.38 -9.18
CA TRP A 49 8.06 10.11 -7.91
C TRP A 49 7.50 9.32 -6.73
N GLU A 50 7.03 8.11 -6.99
CA GLU A 50 6.38 7.21 -6.04
C GLU A 50 7.30 6.04 -5.73
N GLN A 51 7.28 5.59 -4.49
CA GLN A 51 8.03 4.44 -4.00
C GLN A 51 7.03 3.43 -3.48
N LEU A 52 7.08 2.19 -3.98
CA LEU A 52 6.31 1.11 -3.40
C LEU A 52 6.92 0.74 -2.03
N ILE A 53 6.07 0.44 -1.06
CA ILE A 53 6.50 0.03 0.29
C ILE A 53 6.27 -1.46 0.48
N GLY A 54 5.18 -1.96 -0.12
CA GLY A 54 4.70 -3.31 0.02
C GLY A 54 3.19 -3.35 -0.22
N TYR A 55 2.60 -4.50 0.04
CA TYR A 55 1.17 -4.72 -0.15
C TYR A 55 0.60 -5.68 0.90
N TYR A 56 -0.72 -5.62 1.08
CA TYR A 56 -1.48 -6.57 1.87
C TYR A 56 -2.34 -7.44 0.97
N GLU A 57 -2.36 -8.75 1.23
CA GLU A 57 -3.29 -9.69 0.62
C GLU A 57 -3.93 -10.53 1.71
N ASN A 58 -5.26 -10.54 1.79
CA ASN A 58 -6.03 -11.27 2.80
C ASN A 58 -5.51 -11.03 4.25
N GLY A 59 -5.10 -9.80 4.57
CA GLY A 59 -4.56 -9.43 5.89
C GLY A 59 -3.07 -9.74 6.11
N THR A 60 -2.38 -10.35 5.15
CA THR A 60 -0.95 -10.68 5.23
C THR A 60 -0.13 -9.61 4.53
N TYR A 61 0.90 -9.08 5.21
CA TYR A 61 1.78 -8.06 4.66
C TYR A 61 2.95 -8.67 3.90
N THR A 62 3.22 -8.16 2.70
CA THR A 62 4.42 -8.46 1.91
C THR A 62 5.17 -7.16 1.65
N ALA A 63 6.42 -7.09 2.12
CA ALA A 63 7.28 -5.93 1.85
C ALA A 63 7.81 -5.96 0.41
N GLU A 64 7.98 -4.80 -0.20
CA GLU A 64 8.73 -4.71 -1.46
C GLU A 64 10.20 -5.04 -1.18
N LYS A 65 10.80 -5.90 -2.02
CA LYS A 65 12.25 -6.15 -1.97
C LYS A 65 12.96 -4.88 -2.43
N SER A 66 13.74 -4.26 -1.55
CA SER A 66 14.71 -3.25 -1.97
C SER A 66 15.61 -3.88 -3.02
N GLN A 67 15.62 -3.34 -4.23
CA GLN A 67 16.64 -3.70 -5.22
C GLN A 67 17.96 -3.11 -4.72
N SER A 68 18.77 -3.95 -4.09
CA SER A 68 20.17 -3.67 -3.74
C SER A 68 21.04 -3.59 -4.98
#